data_AF-A0A538K8X1-F1
#
_entry.id   AF-A0A538K8X1-F1
#
_cell.length_a   1.000
_cell.length_b   1.000
_cell.length_c   1.000
_cell.angle_alpha   90.00
_cell.angle_beta   90.00
_cell.angle_gamma   90.00
#
_symmetry.space_group_name_H-M   'P 1'
#
loop_
_entity.id
_entity.type
_entity.pdbx_description
1 polymer ?
#
loop_
_entity_poly.entity_id
_entity_poly.type
_entity_poly.pdbx_seq_one_letter_code
_entity_poly.pdbx_strand_id
1 'polypeptide(L)'
;MPASTIRRYHEQTKHRPGRFSANPYGLEWTNVPHPFKRYRALEPQPVPEELARLLRLGAGVHPRRGDPHFRTFMSAGALHPVELYVATGAGLWHYHPGEGALRRLRGEDPRAALAGAAAAPELSSARVVLVLTGILWRTAWKYGDRGWRHVFWDAGAMLANLLALAAGDGPRLLTAFVDAEVAAVLGVEPPREAPVALLAAGSGEPASGPARLERVAHDTPPLSARERRFAAAEEAQLASSLAGAGEVGAWRERARRLGAPAGGGEPPRDLDRVILRRGSAREFTPDPVASGDLAAVLAWACSPVPGDLPSLCSTFVIAHAVAGLDPGVYRFEPPERFERVRPGADRRRTAHLCLDQPLGGQAAATVFVTADLDRTLGALGDRGYRAAQLDAGIRAGRASLGAYARRLGATGLTFYDDEVRGAVGTDEEPMMCVAVGVDALRR
;
A
#
# COMPACT_ATOMS: atom_id res chain seq x y z
N MET A 1 4.29 -17.14 26.45
CA MET A 1 4.33 -15.68 26.24
C MET A 1 2.96 -15.23 25.77
N PRO A 2 2.32 -14.22 26.37
CA PRO A 2 1.07 -13.68 25.82
C PRO A 2 1.27 -13.24 24.37
N ALA A 3 0.27 -13.47 23.51
CA ALA A 3 0.31 -13.04 22.11
C ALA A 3 0.54 -11.52 22.03
N SER A 4 1.45 -11.07 21.15
CA SER A 4 1.70 -9.64 20.95
C SER A 4 0.41 -8.91 20.54
N THR A 5 0.32 -7.61 20.83
CA THR A 5 -0.84 -6.77 20.48
C THR A 5 -1.23 -6.95 19.02
N ILE A 6 -0.23 -7.03 18.13
CA ILE A 6 -0.43 -7.26 16.69
C ILE A 6 -1.00 -8.63 16.36
N ARG A 7 -0.58 -9.71 17.03
CA ARG A 7 -1.16 -11.05 16.78
C ARG A 7 -2.64 -11.07 17.18
N ARG A 8 -2.97 -10.46 18.31
CA ARG A 8 -4.37 -10.32 18.74
C ARG A 8 -5.18 -9.49 17.74
N TYR A 9 -4.64 -8.35 17.29
CA TYR A 9 -5.25 -7.52 16.26
C TYR A 9 -5.48 -8.32 14.97
N HIS A 10 -4.49 -9.09 14.52
CA HIS A 10 -4.59 -9.90 13.31
C HIS A 10 -5.75 -10.88 13.41
N GLU A 11 -5.79 -11.69 14.48
CA GLU A 11 -6.86 -12.66 14.71
C GLU A 11 -8.25 -12.01 14.83
N GLN A 12 -8.36 -10.90 15.57
CA GLN A 12 -9.64 -10.21 15.75
C GLN A 12 -10.20 -9.63 14.44
N THR A 13 -9.31 -9.24 13.53
CA THR A 13 -9.67 -8.59 12.26
C THR A 13 -9.80 -9.55 11.08
N LYS A 14 -9.66 -10.88 11.27
CA LYS A 14 -9.94 -11.86 10.22
C LYS A 14 -11.43 -11.84 9.81
N HIS A 15 -11.71 -11.99 8.52
CA HIS A 15 -13.05 -12.37 8.10
C HIS A 15 -13.22 -13.88 8.26
N ARG A 16 -14.37 -14.29 8.82
CA ARG A 16 -14.79 -15.68 8.92
C ARG A 16 -16.19 -15.82 8.32
N PRO A 17 -16.56 -16.98 7.74
CA PRO A 17 -17.93 -17.22 7.32
C PRO A 17 -18.92 -16.93 8.45
N GLY A 18 -19.97 -16.17 8.17
CA GLY A 18 -20.95 -15.73 9.17
C GLY A 18 -20.46 -14.68 10.19
N ARG A 19 -19.17 -14.32 10.20
CA ARG A 19 -18.59 -13.28 11.05
C ARG A 19 -17.60 -12.42 10.27
N PHE A 20 -18.13 -11.42 9.57
CA PHE A 20 -17.30 -10.43 8.91
C PHE A 20 -16.66 -9.49 9.92
N SER A 21 -15.35 -9.22 9.78
CA SER A 21 -14.72 -8.06 10.42
C SER A 21 -15.14 -6.78 9.70
N ALA A 22 -16.38 -6.36 9.94
CA ALA A 22 -16.96 -5.11 9.43
C ALA A 22 -17.02 -4.07 10.56
N ASN A 23 -17.35 -2.84 10.21
CA ASN A 23 -17.65 -1.81 11.20
C ASN A 23 -18.82 -2.29 12.11
N PRO A 24 -18.62 -2.45 13.44
CA PRO A 24 -19.66 -2.93 14.35
C PRO A 24 -20.82 -1.94 14.51
N TYR A 25 -20.65 -0.70 14.05
CA TYR A 25 -21.63 0.36 14.15
C TYR A 25 -22.54 0.50 12.91
N GLY A 26 -22.36 -0.35 11.89
CA GLY A 26 -23.02 -0.19 10.59
C GLY A 26 -22.46 0.98 9.77
N LEU A 27 -22.99 1.16 8.54
CA LEU A 27 -22.59 2.24 7.63
C LEU A 27 -23.51 3.46 7.79
N GLU A 28 -22.99 4.51 8.43
CA GLU A 28 -23.66 5.81 8.54
C GLU A 28 -23.29 6.68 7.33
N TRP A 29 -24.08 6.59 6.25
CA TRP A 29 -23.84 7.30 4.97
C TRP A 29 -23.95 8.83 5.06
N THR A 30 -24.53 9.37 6.13
CA THR A 30 -24.52 10.82 6.40
C THR A 30 -23.22 11.29 7.08
N ASN A 31 -22.34 10.36 7.47
CA ASN A 31 -21.10 10.62 8.19
C ASN A 31 -19.88 10.03 7.45
N VAL A 32 -19.95 9.96 6.12
CA VAL A 32 -18.83 9.50 5.28
C VAL A 32 -17.65 10.46 5.45
N PRO A 33 -16.43 9.96 5.70
CA PRO A 33 -15.23 10.79 5.76
C PRO A 33 -14.96 11.48 4.43
N HIS A 34 -14.62 12.77 4.49
CA HIS A 34 -14.25 13.53 3.32
C HIS A 34 -12.98 12.93 2.67
N PRO A 35 -12.98 12.73 1.34
CA PRO A 35 -11.89 12.02 0.64
C PRO A 35 -10.63 12.86 0.43
N PHE A 36 -10.61 14.10 0.93
CA PHE A 36 -9.48 15.03 0.86
C PHE A 36 -9.26 15.71 2.21
N LYS A 37 -8.01 15.79 2.66
CA LYS A 37 -7.61 16.64 3.78
C LYS A 37 -7.48 18.07 3.30
N ARG A 38 -8.01 19.03 4.06
CA ARG A 38 -7.95 20.47 3.75
C ARG A 38 -7.28 21.23 4.88
N TYR A 39 -6.77 22.40 4.57
CA TYR A 39 -6.21 23.35 5.53
C TYR A 39 -6.90 24.69 5.31
N ARG A 40 -7.54 25.25 6.34
CA ARG A 40 -8.41 26.43 6.18
C ARG A 40 -7.64 27.70 5.81
N ALA A 41 -6.45 27.86 6.37
CA ALA A 41 -5.66 29.09 6.24
C ALA A 41 -4.51 28.99 5.22
N LEU A 42 -4.37 27.85 4.52
CA LEU A 42 -3.27 27.62 3.59
C LEU A 42 -3.77 27.71 2.15
N GLU A 43 -3.21 28.65 1.41
CA GLU A 43 -3.51 28.87 0.01
C GLU A 43 -2.93 27.76 -0.89
N PRO A 44 -3.64 27.39 -1.98
CA PRO A 44 -3.11 26.49 -3.01
C PRO A 44 -1.89 27.10 -3.70
N GLN A 45 -0.84 26.29 -3.86
CA GLN A 45 0.30 26.58 -4.71
C GLN A 45 0.34 25.61 -5.88
N PRO A 46 0.75 26.05 -7.08
CA PRO A 46 0.92 25.15 -8.21
C PRO A 46 1.99 24.10 -7.90
N VAL A 47 1.82 22.90 -8.43
CA VAL A 47 2.85 21.86 -8.37
C VAL A 47 3.99 22.26 -9.32
N PRO A 48 5.26 22.29 -8.87
CA PRO A 48 6.41 22.50 -9.74
C PRO A 48 6.46 21.48 -10.88
N GLU A 49 6.86 21.89 -12.08
CA GLU A 49 6.83 21.06 -13.29
C GLU A 49 7.60 19.75 -13.11
N GLU A 50 8.76 19.83 -12.46
CA GLU A 50 9.63 18.69 -12.17
C GLU A 50 9.01 17.65 -11.21
N LEU A 51 7.99 18.04 -10.44
CA LEU A 51 7.24 17.15 -9.56
C LEU A 51 5.85 16.80 -10.11
N ALA A 52 5.38 17.50 -11.15
CA ALA A 52 4.02 17.37 -11.67
C ALA A 52 3.71 15.94 -12.10
N ARG A 53 4.63 15.31 -12.86
CA ARG A 53 4.49 13.92 -13.29
C ARG A 53 4.40 12.96 -12.11
N LEU A 54 5.33 13.09 -11.15
CA LEU A 54 5.40 12.21 -9.99
C LEU A 54 4.14 12.31 -9.12
N LEU A 55 3.67 13.53 -8.83
CA LEU A 55 2.53 13.74 -7.94
C LEU A 55 1.19 13.41 -8.63
N ARG A 56 0.97 13.89 -9.86
CA ARG A 56 -0.31 13.68 -10.57
C ARG A 56 -0.53 12.22 -10.93
N LEU A 57 0.50 11.52 -11.40
CA LEU A 57 0.37 10.10 -11.76
C LEU A 57 0.58 9.18 -10.55
N GLY A 58 1.41 9.57 -9.59
CA GLY A 58 1.69 8.79 -8.39
C GLY A 58 0.53 8.75 -7.41
N ALA A 59 -0.08 9.91 -7.14
CA ALA A 59 -1.04 10.09 -6.05
C ALA A 59 -2.29 10.92 -6.43
N GLY A 60 -2.41 11.38 -7.67
CA GLY A 60 -3.48 12.29 -8.10
C GLY A 60 -4.85 11.63 -8.32
N VAL A 61 -5.84 12.48 -8.61
CA VAL A 61 -7.14 12.06 -9.14
C VAL A 61 -6.97 11.54 -10.57
N HIS A 62 -7.69 10.47 -10.90
CA HIS A 62 -7.75 9.91 -12.23
C HIS A 62 -8.62 10.80 -13.14
N PRO A 63 -8.06 11.40 -14.22
CA PRO A 63 -8.73 12.49 -14.95
C PRO A 63 -9.97 12.07 -15.74
N ARG A 64 -10.13 10.78 -16.05
CA ARG A 64 -11.18 10.28 -16.97
C ARG A 64 -12.28 9.43 -16.33
N ARG A 65 -12.42 9.41 -15.00
CA ARG A 65 -13.32 8.47 -14.30
C ARG A 65 -14.71 9.03 -13.95
N GLY A 66 -15.07 10.25 -14.39
CA GLY A 66 -16.39 10.87 -14.20
C GLY A 66 -16.70 11.30 -12.76
N ASP A 67 -16.31 10.47 -11.78
CA ASP A 67 -16.27 10.79 -10.36
C ASP A 67 -14.87 11.34 -9.98
N PRO A 68 -14.77 12.58 -9.46
CA PRO A 68 -13.50 13.23 -9.13
C PRO A 68 -12.76 12.60 -7.94
N HIS A 69 -13.29 11.54 -7.32
CA HIS A 69 -12.64 10.88 -6.19
C HIS A 69 -11.66 9.79 -6.58
N PHE A 70 -11.89 9.08 -7.69
CA PHE A 70 -11.02 7.96 -8.08
C PHE A 70 -9.57 8.40 -8.26
N ARG A 71 -8.64 7.63 -7.70
CA ARG A 71 -7.19 7.89 -7.78
C ARG A 71 -6.54 7.14 -8.94
N THR A 72 -5.32 7.54 -9.26
CA THR A 72 -4.44 6.83 -10.21
C THR A 72 -3.96 5.47 -9.69
N PHE A 73 -4.15 5.16 -8.42
CA PHE A 73 -3.90 3.87 -7.77
C PHE A 73 -5.21 3.22 -7.27
N MET A 74 -5.15 1.96 -6.82
CA MET A 74 -6.32 1.27 -6.24
C MET A 74 -6.51 1.65 -4.77
N SER A 75 -7.76 1.68 -4.31
CA SER A 75 -8.10 2.03 -2.94
C SER A 75 -9.29 1.21 -2.47
N ALA A 76 -9.18 0.59 -1.29
CA ALA A 76 -10.24 -0.20 -0.71
C ALA A 76 -11.50 0.66 -0.50
N GLY A 77 -12.58 0.29 -1.20
CA GLY A 77 -13.85 1.03 -1.14
C GLY A 77 -13.80 2.45 -1.68
N ALA A 78 -12.72 2.84 -2.38
CA ALA A 78 -12.46 4.22 -2.81
C ALA A 78 -12.49 5.24 -1.64
N LEU A 79 -11.95 4.85 -0.48
CA LEU A 79 -11.95 5.67 0.74
C LEU A 79 -10.70 6.55 0.88
N HIS A 80 -9.64 6.27 0.12
CA HIS A 80 -8.43 7.10 -0.01
C HIS A 80 -7.82 7.54 1.33
N PRO A 81 -7.40 6.59 2.21
CA PRO A 81 -6.87 6.90 3.54
C PRO A 81 -5.49 7.55 3.52
N VAL A 82 -4.77 7.45 2.40
CA VAL A 82 -3.36 7.87 2.33
C VAL A 82 -3.25 9.33 1.92
N GLU A 83 -2.51 10.10 2.71
CA GLU A 83 -2.10 11.47 2.37
C GLU A 83 -0.63 11.49 1.94
N LEU A 84 -0.28 12.44 1.07
CA LEU A 84 1.06 12.61 0.55
C LEU A 84 1.60 14.00 0.92
N TYR A 85 2.77 14.00 1.55
CA TYR A 85 3.53 15.20 1.87
C TYR A 85 4.82 15.22 1.06
N VAL A 86 5.28 16.41 0.70
CA VAL A 86 6.45 16.65 -0.14
C VAL A 86 7.43 17.48 0.67
N ALA A 87 8.61 16.94 0.94
CA ALA A 87 9.70 17.63 1.63
C ALA A 87 10.83 17.92 0.62
N THR A 88 11.26 19.17 0.55
CA THR A 88 12.40 19.61 -0.28
C THR A 88 13.24 20.63 0.49
N GLY A 89 14.34 21.09 -0.11
CA GLY A 89 15.15 22.17 0.45
C GLY A 89 14.40 23.49 0.68
N ALA A 90 13.23 23.68 0.07
CA ALA A 90 12.43 24.91 0.19
C ALA A 90 11.28 24.83 1.21
N GLY A 91 11.09 23.67 1.86
CA GLY A 91 10.06 23.49 2.88
C GLY A 91 9.35 22.13 2.88
N LEU A 92 8.16 22.13 3.48
CA LEU A 92 7.25 20.99 3.51
C LEU A 92 5.88 21.40 2.97
N TRP A 93 5.30 20.55 2.12
CA TRP A 93 3.97 20.74 1.57
C TRP A 93 3.11 19.50 1.76
N HIS A 94 1.80 19.69 1.86
CA HIS A 94 0.80 18.66 1.63
C HIS A 94 0.32 18.72 0.18
N TYR A 95 0.23 17.58 -0.49
CA TYR A 95 -0.35 17.50 -1.84
C TYR A 95 -1.87 17.29 -1.73
N HIS A 96 -2.65 18.24 -2.25
CA HIS A 96 -4.10 18.13 -2.34
C HIS A 96 -4.50 17.53 -3.70
N PRO A 97 -4.77 16.22 -3.79
CA PRO A 97 -4.91 15.54 -5.07
C PRO A 97 -6.16 15.96 -5.85
N GLY A 98 -7.20 16.49 -5.18
CA GLY A 98 -8.43 16.95 -5.83
C GLY A 98 -8.28 18.27 -6.58
N GLU A 99 -7.33 19.09 -6.16
CA GLU A 99 -7.00 20.36 -6.82
C GLU A 99 -5.73 20.22 -7.68
N GLY A 100 -4.97 19.14 -7.48
CA GLY A 100 -3.66 19.00 -8.11
C GLY A 100 -2.69 20.11 -7.70
N ALA A 101 -2.76 20.53 -6.44
CA ALA A 101 -2.04 21.68 -5.87
C ALA A 101 -1.33 21.30 -4.55
N LEU A 102 -0.38 22.13 -4.12
CA LEU A 102 0.34 21.98 -2.87
C LEU A 102 -0.18 22.98 -1.81
N ARG A 103 -0.12 22.60 -0.53
CA ARG A 103 -0.33 23.49 0.62
C ARG A 103 0.96 23.55 1.43
N ARG A 104 1.59 24.72 1.52
CA ARG A 104 2.86 24.87 2.25
C ARG A 104 2.60 24.83 3.75
N LEU A 105 3.14 23.82 4.42
CA LEU A 105 2.97 23.60 5.85
C LEU A 105 4.04 24.30 6.69
N ARG A 106 5.27 24.38 6.18
CA ARG A 106 6.38 25.07 6.82
C ARG A 106 7.43 25.45 5.78
N GLY A 107 8.27 26.42 6.11
CA GLY A 107 9.27 26.95 5.19
C GLY A 107 10.69 26.49 5.41
N GLU A 108 10.94 25.90 6.56
CA GLU A 108 12.19 25.26 6.95
C GLU A 108 12.37 23.95 6.17
N ASP A 109 13.59 23.68 5.71
CA ASP A 109 13.97 22.41 5.10
C ASP A 109 13.81 21.26 6.12
N PRO A 110 12.85 20.34 5.93
CA PRO A 110 12.58 19.29 6.90
C PRO A 110 13.48 18.06 6.71
N ARG A 111 14.31 18.02 5.66
CA ARG A 111 15.07 16.81 5.28
C ARG A 111 16.05 16.39 6.35
N ALA A 112 16.70 17.34 7.04
CA ALA A 112 17.62 17.04 8.15
C ALA A 112 16.89 16.36 9.33
N ALA A 113 15.71 16.88 9.72
CA ALA A 113 14.89 16.28 10.77
C ALA A 113 14.37 14.89 10.38
N LEU A 114 13.94 14.72 9.12
CA LEU A 114 13.51 13.42 8.59
C LEU A 114 14.68 12.41 8.55
N ALA A 115 15.88 12.85 8.18
CA ALA A 115 17.09 12.02 8.19
C ALA A 115 17.44 11.55 9.61
N GLY A 116 17.32 12.43 10.60
CA GLY A 116 17.49 12.09 12.01
C GLY A 116 16.46 11.06 12.49
N ALA A 117 15.17 11.32 12.24
CA ALA A 117 14.09 10.43 12.64
C ALA A 117 14.18 9.04 11.97
N ALA A 118 14.66 8.99 10.72
CA ALA A 118 14.87 7.74 9.99
C ALA A 118 16.22 7.07 10.26
N ALA A 119 17.12 7.70 11.04
CA ALA A 119 18.52 7.30 11.19
C ALA A 119 19.16 6.98 9.82
N ALA A 120 18.94 7.86 8.85
CA ALA A 120 19.29 7.68 7.43
C ALA A 120 19.81 9.02 6.86
N PRO A 121 21.13 9.30 7.03
CA PRO A 121 21.74 10.56 6.62
C PRO A 121 21.54 10.92 5.14
N GLU A 122 21.35 9.92 4.28
CA GLU A 122 21.12 10.12 2.84
C GLU A 122 19.84 10.92 2.52
N LEU A 123 18.88 11.04 3.46
CA LEU A 123 17.68 11.85 3.25
C LEU A 123 18.02 13.35 3.18
N SER A 124 19.09 13.77 3.85
CA SER A 124 19.53 15.17 3.86
C SER A 124 19.97 15.65 2.48
N SER A 125 20.44 14.76 1.60
CA SER A 125 20.85 15.10 0.23
C SER A 125 19.83 14.66 -0.83
N ALA A 126 18.66 14.16 -0.42
CA ALA A 126 17.61 13.80 -1.37
C ALA A 126 17.01 15.06 -2.02
N ARG A 127 16.78 15.04 -3.33
CA ARG A 127 16.10 16.14 -4.05
C ARG A 127 14.69 16.36 -3.51
N VAL A 128 13.98 15.25 -3.29
CA VAL A 128 12.65 15.23 -2.69
C VAL A 128 12.53 14.02 -1.76
N VAL A 129 11.88 14.23 -0.62
CA VAL A 129 11.39 13.16 0.25
C VAL A 129 9.87 13.24 0.26
N LEU A 130 9.22 12.20 -0.26
CA LEU A 130 7.79 12.04 -0.12
C LEU A 130 7.48 11.33 1.19
N VAL A 131 6.52 11.85 1.96
CA VAL A 131 6.10 11.23 3.22
C VAL A 131 4.64 10.82 3.09
N LEU A 132 4.37 9.53 3.28
CA LEU A 132 3.02 8.99 3.24
C LEU A 132 2.50 8.86 4.67
N THR A 133 1.29 9.32 4.93
CA THR A 133 0.55 9.05 6.17
C THR A 133 -0.75 8.32 5.86
N GLY A 134 -1.31 7.67 6.88
CA GLY A 134 -2.62 7.03 6.82
C GLY A 134 -3.58 7.64 7.81
N ILE A 135 -4.75 8.07 7.35
CA ILE A 135 -5.86 8.50 8.17
C ILE A 135 -6.77 7.30 8.45
N LEU A 136 -6.72 6.78 9.67
CA LEU A 136 -7.42 5.55 10.05
C LEU A 136 -8.93 5.67 9.88
N TRP A 137 -9.52 6.81 10.25
CA TRP A 137 -10.96 7.02 10.20
C TRP A 137 -11.56 6.82 8.81
N ARG A 138 -10.83 7.16 7.73
CA ARG A 138 -11.31 7.02 6.36
C ARG A 138 -11.66 5.58 5.99
N THR A 139 -10.80 4.62 6.34
CA THR A 139 -11.08 3.20 6.10
C THR A 139 -11.93 2.59 7.20
N ALA A 140 -11.71 2.99 8.45
CA ALA A 140 -12.40 2.39 9.59
C ALA A 140 -13.90 2.72 9.62
N TRP A 141 -14.33 3.84 9.03
CA TRP A 141 -15.75 4.14 8.79
C TRP A 141 -16.48 3.00 8.07
N LYS A 142 -15.82 2.30 7.15
CA LYS A 142 -16.40 1.14 6.44
C LYS A 142 -15.99 -0.20 7.04
N TYR A 143 -14.72 -0.34 7.40
CA TYR A 143 -14.08 -1.62 7.67
C TYR A 143 -13.79 -1.87 9.16
N GLY A 144 -14.19 -0.97 10.05
CA GLY A 144 -13.88 -1.05 11.47
C GLY A 144 -12.37 -1.15 11.74
N ASP A 145 -11.96 -1.91 12.75
CA ASP A 145 -10.55 -2.14 13.07
C ASP A 145 -9.74 -2.72 11.88
N ARG A 146 -10.36 -3.57 11.04
CA ARG A 146 -9.69 -4.09 9.82
C ARG A 146 -9.32 -2.97 8.84
N GLY A 147 -9.93 -1.79 8.95
CA GLY A 147 -9.58 -0.58 8.22
C GLY A 147 -8.10 -0.23 8.28
N TRP A 148 -7.39 -0.60 9.36
CA TRP A 148 -5.95 -0.35 9.47
C TRP A 148 -5.12 -1.17 8.47
N ARG A 149 -5.52 -2.41 8.12
CA ARG A 149 -4.85 -3.19 7.04
C ARG A 149 -4.93 -2.45 5.71
N HIS A 150 -6.10 -1.90 5.41
CA HIS A 150 -6.39 -1.21 4.15
C HIS A 150 -5.57 0.08 3.97
N VAL A 151 -5.12 0.72 5.06
CA VAL A 151 -4.18 1.85 4.96
C VAL A 151 -2.90 1.45 4.24
N PHE A 152 -2.34 0.29 4.58
CA PHE A 152 -1.10 -0.22 3.97
C PHE A 152 -1.31 -0.76 2.56
N TRP A 153 -2.48 -1.34 2.28
CA TRP A 153 -2.83 -1.78 0.92
C TRP A 153 -2.88 -0.59 -0.05
N ASP A 154 -3.57 0.47 0.36
CA ASP A 154 -3.69 1.69 -0.42
C ASP A 154 -2.36 2.43 -0.52
N ALA A 155 -1.56 2.46 0.56
CA ALA A 155 -0.22 3.06 0.54
C ALA A 155 0.72 2.29 -0.37
N GLY A 156 0.67 0.96 -0.34
CA GLY A 156 1.45 0.12 -1.24
C GLY A 156 1.06 0.30 -2.70
N ALA A 157 -0.24 0.44 -2.99
CA ALA A 157 -0.71 0.74 -4.35
C ALA A 157 -0.23 2.12 -4.85
N MET A 158 -0.25 3.14 -4.00
CA MET A 158 0.32 4.45 -4.32
C MET A 158 1.85 4.37 -4.54
N LEU A 159 2.55 3.65 -3.65
CA LEU A 159 4.00 3.43 -3.75
C LEU A 159 4.40 2.66 -5.01
N ALA A 160 3.58 1.73 -5.49
CA ALA A 160 3.82 1.05 -6.76
C ALA A 160 3.93 2.04 -7.93
N ASN A 161 3.05 3.06 -7.97
CA ASN A 161 3.16 4.14 -8.96
C ASN A 161 4.41 5.00 -8.69
N LEU A 162 4.60 5.48 -7.46
CA LEU A 162 5.69 6.41 -7.12
C LEU A 162 7.08 5.79 -7.36
N LEU A 163 7.30 4.54 -6.94
CA LEU A 163 8.55 3.80 -7.16
C LEU A 163 8.84 3.63 -8.66
N ALA A 164 7.81 3.33 -9.46
CA ALA A 164 7.97 3.16 -10.90
C ALA A 164 8.24 4.49 -11.62
N LEU A 165 7.56 5.56 -11.21
CA LEU A 165 7.73 6.91 -11.77
C LEU A 165 9.10 7.51 -11.43
N ALA A 166 9.61 7.22 -10.24
CA ALA A 166 10.89 7.72 -9.72
C ALA A 166 12.07 6.78 -10.01
N ALA A 167 11.91 5.68 -10.76
CA ALA A 167 12.94 4.67 -10.95
C ALA A 167 14.28 5.24 -11.45
N GLY A 168 14.24 6.23 -12.35
CA GLY A 168 15.42 6.92 -12.87
C GLY A 168 16.12 7.84 -11.87
N ASP A 169 15.46 8.19 -10.76
CA ASP A 169 15.96 9.05 -9.70
C ASP A 169 16.56 8.26 -8.52
N GLY A 170 16.71 6.93 -8.65
CA GLY A 170 17.25 6.06 -7.59
C GLY A 170 16.42 6.10 -6.29
N PRO A 171 15.14 5.73 -6.33
CA PRO A 171 14.24 5.92 -5.21
C PRO A 171 14.60 4.98 -4.05
N ARG A 172 14.39 5.43 -2.81
CA ARG A 172 14.69 4.67 -1.58
C ARG A 172 13.50 4.76 -0.63
N LEU A 173 12.84 3.63 -0.39
CA LEU A 173 11.72 3.49 0.52
C LEU A 173 12.20 3.17 1.94
N LEU A 174 11.91 4.04 2.89
CA LEU A 174 12.15 3.81 4.30
C LEU A 174 10.84 3.61 5.05
N THR A 175 10.81 2.52 5.79
CA THR A 175 9.70 2.07 6.62
C THR A 175 10.10 2.04 8.09
N ALA A 176 11.39 2.19 8.42
CA ALA A 176 11.87 2.37 9.78
C ALA A 176 12.23 3.84 10.05
N PHE A 177 11.51 4.45 11.00
CA PHE A 177 11.69 5.81 11.47
C PHE A 177 11.02 5.97 12.83
N VAL A 178 11.45 6.98 13.60
CA VAL A 178 10.81 7.37 14.86
C VAL A 178 9.47 8.03 14.54
N ASP A 179 8.36 7.33 14.80
CA ASP A 179 7.02 7.74 14.37
C ASP A 179 6.63 9.12 14.89
N ALA A 180 6.93 9.40 16.16
CA ALA A 180 6.59 10.66 16.81
C ALA A 180 7.36 11.86 16.21
N GLU A 181 8.62 11.65 15.82
CA GLU A 181 9.43 12.71 15.21
C GLU A 181 8.98 13.02 13.79
N VAL A 182 8.68 11.99 12.99
CA VAL A 182 8.08 12.18 11.66
C VAL A 182 6.71 12.86 11.79
N ALA A 183 5.87 12.43 12.74
CA ALA A 183 4.56 13.05 12.97
C ALA A 183 4.67 14.53 13.36
N ALA A 184 5.64 14.89 14.20
CA ALA A 184 5.92 16.28 14.57
C ALA A 184 6.34 17.13 13.34
N VAL A 185 7.25 16.62 12.49
CA VAL A 185 7.64 17.29 11.24
C VAL A 185 6.41 17.60 10.38
N LEU A 186 5.46 16.67 10.28
CA LEU A 186 4.27 16.85 9.44
C LEU A 186 3.13 17.65 10.12
N GLY A 187 3.13 17.75 11.44
CA GLY A 187 2.02 18.33 12.20
C GLY A 187 0.81 17.39 12.39
N VAL A 188 1.00 16.08 12.20
CA VAL A 188 -0.08 15.07 12.29
C VAL A 188 -0.11 14.41 13.67
N GLU A 189 -1.23 13.76 14.01
CA GLU A 189 -1.47 13.22 15.35
C GLU A 189 -1.81 11.72 15.30
N PRO A 190 -0.84 10.83 15.59
CA PRO A 190 -1.09 9.42 15.75
C PRO A 190 -1.96 9.14 16.98
N PRO A 191 -2.82 8.10 16.98
CA PRO A 191 -3.02 7.15 15.89
C PRO A 191 -4.06 7.58 14.84
N ARG A 192 -4.66 8.78 14.96
CA ARG A 192 -5.72 9.25 14.02
C ARG A 192 -5.18 9.41 12.60
N GLU A 193 -4.04 10.08 12.47
CA GLU A 193 -3.24 10.15 11.25
C GLU A 193 -1.80 9.82 11.59
N ALA A 194 -1.23 8.79 10.97
CA ALA A 194 0.10 8.31 11.33
C ALA A 194 1.01 8.11 10.11
N PRO A 195 2.33 8.36 10.24
CA PRO A 195 3.28 8.08 9.17
C PRO A 195 3.35 6.60 8.81
N VAL A 196 3.40 6.32 7.50
CA VAL A 196 3.44 4.98 6.92
C VAL A 196 4.82 4.69 6.30
N ALA A 197 5.31 5.62 5.48
CA ALA A 197 6.58 5.44 4.76
C ALA A 197 7.20 6.78 4.34
N LEU A 198 8.53 6.78 4.17
CA LEU A 198 9.29 7.86 3.53
C LEU A 198 9.84 7.33 2.20
N LEU A 199 9.72 8.09 1.12
CA LEU A 199 10.29 7.76 -0.18
C LEU A 199 11.21 8.90 -0.61
N ALA A 200 12.52 8.70 -0.48
CA ALA A 200 13.52 9.62 -1.00
C ALA A 200 13.77 9.35 -2.49
N ALA A 201 13.92 10.40 -3.30
CA ALA A 201 14.25 10.29 -4.71
C ALA A 201 15.12 11.46 -5.18
N GLY A 202 16.09 11.14 -6.03
CA GLY A 202 17.05 12.07 -6.62
C GLY A 202 18.06 12.60 -5.61
N SER A 203 19.13 13.19 -6.12
CA SER A 203 20.15 13.86 -5.31
C SER A 203 20.05 15.37 -5.50
N GLY A 204 20.31 16.13 -4.44
CA GLY A 204 20.36 17.58 -4.45
C GLY A 204 21.29 18.10 -3.35
N GLU A 205 21.25 19.42 -3.14
CA GLU A 205 22.05 20.07 -2.11
C GLU A 205 21.73 19.52 -0.71
N PRO A 206 22.76 19.38 0.16
CA PRO A 206 22.58 18.99 1.55
C PRO A 206 21.55 19.87 2.26
N ALA A 207 20.81 19.26 3.18
CA ALA A 207 19.79 19.95 3.94
C ALA A 207 20.39 21.09 4.76
N SER A 208 19.75 22.26 4.71
CA SER A 208 20.15 23.47 5.44
C SER A 208 19.29 23.73 6.69
N GLY A 209 18.30 22.88 6.93
CA GLY A 209 17.36 23.01 8.05
C GLY A 209 17.85 22.36 9.37
N PRO A 210 17.10 22.57 10.46
CA PRO A 210 17.48 22.05 11.77
C PRO A 210 17.36 20.51 11.84
N ALA A 211 18.19 19.90 12.68
CA ALA A 211 18.18 18.45 12.92
C ALA A 211 16.93 17.95 13.67
N ARG A 212 16.17 18.85 14.29
CA ARG A 212 14.89 18.57 14.95
C ARG A 212 13.92 19.69 14.62
N LEU A 213 12.67 19.32 14.37
CA LEU A 213 11.58 20.26 14.12
C LEU A 213 10.45 19.99 15.09
N GLU A 214 9.93 21.07 15.67
CA GLU A 214 8.74 21.01 16.51
C GLU A 214 7.48 20.77 15.67
N ARG A 215 6.42 20.32 16.35
CA ARG A 215 5.11 20.11 15.73
C ARG A 215 4.59 21.43 15.17
N VAL A 216 4.25 21.43 13.88
CA VAL A 216 3.49 22.53 13.28
C VAL A 216 2.00 22.27 13.48
N ALA A 217 1.24 23.32 13.80
CA ALA A 217 -0.22 23.25 13.95
C ALA A 217 -0.89 24.04 12.82
N HIS A 218 -1.80 23.39 12.12
CA HIS A 218 -2.64 24.02 11.10
C HIS A 218 -4.11 23.67 11.35
N ASP A 219 -5.01 24.63 11.13
CA ASP A 219 -6.44 24.36 11.23
C ASP A 219 -6.92 23.50 10.05
N THR A 220 -7.26 22.25 10.36
CA THR A 220 -7.85 21.29 9.44
C THR A 220 -9.32 21.07 9.80
N PRO A 221 -10.28 21.27 8.89
CA PRO A 221 -11.67 20.93 9.16
C PRO A 221 -11.80 19.42 9.42
N PRO A 222 -12.76 18.99 10.24
CA PRO A 222 -13.00 17.58 10.50
C PRO A 222 -13.38 16.85 9.20
N LEU A 223 -13.04 15.57 9.10
CA LEU A 223 -13.33 14.77 7.91
C LEU A 223 -14.80 14.41 7.80
N SER A 224 -15.51 14.34 8.91
CA SER A 224 -16.94 14.08 8.98
C SER A 224 -17.52 14.75 10.21
N ALA A 225 -18.84 14.74 10.37
CA ALA A 225 -19.49 15.35 11.53
C ALA A 225 -19.02 14.73 12.86
N ARG A 226 -18.73 13.42 12.85
CA ARG A 226 -18.22 12.67 14.00
C ARG A 226 -17.20 11.63 13.55
N GLU A 227 -16.16 11.40 14.35
CA GLU A 227 -15.22 10.29 14.15
C GLU A 227 -15.39 9.27 15.27
N ARG A 228 -15.47 7.98 14.91
CA ARG A 228 -15.49 6.88 15.89
C ARG A 228 -14.08 6.32 16.03
N ARG A 229 -13.77 5.85 17.24
CA ARG A 229 -12.48 5.21 17.56
C ARG A 229 -12.59 3.69 17.43
N PHE A 230 -11.48 3.08 17.05
CA PHE A 230 -11.35 1.64 16.79
C PHE A 230 -10.12 1.15 17.55
N ALA A 231 -10.37 0.66 18.76
CA ALA A 231 -9.33 0.46 19.77
C ALA A 231 -8.25 -0.53 19.32
N ALA A 232 -8.63 -1.65 18.68
CA ALA A 232 -7.64 -2.64 18.26
C ALA A 232 -6.73 -2.09 17.16
N ALA A 233 -7.26 -1.31 16.22
CA ALA A 233 -6.47 -0.62 15.20
C ALA A 233 -5.55 0.46 15.80
N GLU A 234 -6.06 1.26 16.74
CA GLU A 234 -5.27 2.31 17.40
C GLU A 234 -4.17 1.74 18.29
N GLU A 235 -4.46 0.68 19.05
CA GLU A 235 -3.49 -0.06 19.84
C GLU A 235 -2.43 -0.72 18.96
N ALA A 236 -2.83 -1.34 17.84
CA ALA A 236 -1.91 -1.92 16.87
C ALA A 236 -0.99 -0.86 16.25
N GLN A 237 -1.54 0.31 15.90
CA GLN A 237 -0.75 1.46 15.45
C GLN A 237 0.27 1.85 16.52
N LEU A 238 -0.14 2.11 17.76
CA LEU A 238 0.79 2.55 18.80
C LEU A 238 1.86 1.48 19.15
N ALA A 239 1.47 0.21 19.25
CA ALA A 239 2.37 -0.90 19.59
C ALA A 239 3.46 -1.16 18.54
N SER A 240 3.26 -0.71 17.30
CA SER A 240 4.19 -0.92 16.18
C SER A 240 5.05 0.30 15.84
N SER A 241 4.99 1.36 16.65
CA SER A 241 5.82 2.56 16.51
C SER A 241 7.23 2.34 17.07
N LEU A 242 8.22 3.00 16.47
CA LEU A 242 9.60 3.04 16.99
C LEU A 242 9.81 4.36 17.73
N ALA A 243 10.48 4.30 18.88
CA ALA A 243 10.62 5.43 19.79
C ALA A 243 11.96 6.18 19.68
N GLY A 244 12.97 5.58 19.04
CA GLY A 244 14.29 6.21 18.94
C GLY A 244 15.17 5.66 17.81
N ALA A 245 16.19 6.44 17.44
CA ALA A 245 17.11 6.11 16.35
C ALA A 245 17.82 4.75 16.54
N GLY A 246 18.09 4.35 17.78
CA GLY A 246 18.65 3.02 18.09
C GLY A 246 17.71 1.87 17.71
N GLU A 247 16.41 2.00 17.98
CA GLU A 247 15.41 1.02 17.57
C GLU A 247 15.25 0.97 16.05
N VAL A 248 15.30 2.13 15.39
CA VAL A 248 15.29 2.26 13.92
C VAL A 248 16.48 1.52 13.31
N GLY A 249 17.70 1.78 13.82
CA GLY A 249 18.91 1.11 13.37
C GLY A 249 18.84 -0.41 13.57
N ALA A 250 18.42 -0.86 14.75
CA ALA A 250 18.29 -2.27 15.07
C ALA A 250 17.23 -2.98 14.21
N TRP A 251 16.08 -2.32 13.97
CA TRP A 251 15.03 -2.86 13.10
C TRP A 251 15.54 -3.02 11.67
N ARG A 252 16.21 -1.99 11.12
CA ARG A 252 16.76 -2.01 9.76
C ARG A 252 17.83 -3.09 9.60
N GLU A 253 18.66 -3.29 10.61
CA GLU A 253 19.64 -4.38 10.61
C GLU A 253 18.97 -5.76 10.54
N ARG A 254 17.93 -6.01 11.36
CA ARG A 254 17.17 -7.25 11.32
C ARG A 254 16.46 -7.45 9.97
N ALA A 255 15.89 -6.39 9.40
CA ALA A 255 15.28 -6.40 8.08
C ALA A 255 16.26 -6.82 6.98
N ARG A 256 17.50 -6.28 6.99
CA ARG A 256 18.54 -6.69 6.03
C ARG A 256 18.89 -8.17 6.11
N ARG A 257 18.83 -8.79 7.31
CA ARG A 257 19.13 -10.22 7.50
C ARG A 257 18.04 -11.16 6.99
N LEU A 258 16.80 -10.69 6.81
CA LEU A 258 15.73 -11.49 6.22
C LEU A 258 15.94 -11.76 4.72
N GLY A 259 16.91 -11.07 4.11
CA GLY A 259 17.31 -11.26 2.71
C GLY A 259 16.41 -10.52 1.73
N ALA A 260 16.91 -10.38 0.50
CA ALA A 260 16.10 -10.03 -0.66
C ALA A 260 15.83 -11.34 -1.42
N PRO A 261 14.56 -11.77 -1.61
CA PRO A 261 14.26 -12.82 -2.55
C PRO A 261 14.62 -12.35 -3.94
N ALA A 262 14.93 -13.31 -4.81
CA ALA A 262 15.00 -13.07 -6.23
C ALA A 262 13.63 -12.56 -6.69
N GLY A 263 13.59 -11.33 -7.20
CA GLY A 263 12.54 -10.90 -8.10
C GLY A 263 13.13 -10.77 -9.51
N GLY A 264 12.28 -10.52 -10.49
CA GLY A 264 12.73 -10.34 -11.85
C GLY A 264 11.69 -9.55 -12.61
N GLY A 265 12.04 -8.39 -13.13
CA GLY A 265 11.10 -7.60 -13.91
C GLY A 265 11.22 -6.12 -13.63
N GLU A 266 10.96 -5.36 -14.69
CA GLU A 266 11.04 -3.91 -14.71
C GLU A 266 9.64 -3.30 -14.74
N PRO A 267 9.49 -2.04 -14.31
CA PRO A 267 8.28 -1.27 -14.56
C PRO A 267 7.85 -1.34 -16.03
N PRO A 268 6.53 -1.35 -16.31
CA PRO A 268 6.03 -1.30 -17.66
C PRO A 268 6.60 -0.15 -18.48
N ARG A 269 6.87 -0.41 -19.77
CA ARG A 269 7.03 0.65 -20.76
C ARG A 269 5.74 1.49 -20.85
N ASP A 270 5.86 2.74 -21.29
CA ASP A 270 4.74 3.69 -21.38
C ASP A 270 3.93 3.85 -20.07
N LEU A 271 4.63 3.85 -18.92
CA LEU A 271 4.04 3.85 -17.59
C LEU A 271 2.91 4.87 -17.41
N ASP A 272 3.05 6.09 -17.93
CA ASP A 272 2.03 7.14 -17.84
C ASP A 272 0.71 6.71 -18.49
N ARG A 273 0.78 6.08 -19.66
CA ARG A 273 -0.40 5.53 -20.35
C ARG A 273 -0.98 4.34 -19.59
N VAL A 274 -0.14 3.51 -18.98
CA VAL A 274 -0.59 2.36 -18.17
C VAL A 274 -1.35 2.85 -16.94
N ILE A 275 -0.79 3.81 -16.19
CA ILE A 275 -1.43 4.41 -15.01
C ILE A 275 -2.78 5.03 -15.36
N LEU A 276 -2.87 5.76 -16.49
CA LEU A 276 -4.11 6.41 -16.94
C LEU A 276 -5.12 5.44 -17.57
N ARG A 277 -4.70 4.23 -17.95
CA ARG A 277 -5.61 3.16 -18.41
C ARG A 277 -6.15 2.36 -17.23
N ARG A 278 -5.31 2.14 -16.22
CA ARG A 278 -5.62 1.31 -15.06
C ARG A 278 -6.87 1.81 -14.35
N GLY A 279 -7.77 0.88 -14.07
CA GLY A 279 -8.61 0.98 -12.88
C GLY A 279 -9.02 -0.40 -12.39
N SER A 280 -9.91 -0.49 -11.42
CA SER A 280 -10.37 -1.82 -11.00
C SER A 280 -11.31 -2.40 -12.07
N ALA A 281 -10.97 -3.58 -12.58
CA ALA A 281 -11.85 -4.35 -13.46
C ALA A 281 -13.17 -4.64 -12.72
N ARG A 282 -14.28 -4.59 -13.46
CA ARG A 282 -15.63 -4.79 -12.89
C ARG A 282 -16.25 -6.11 -13.32
N GLU A 283 -15.69 -6.72 -14.35
CA GLU A 283 -16.08 -8.00 -14.91
C GLU A 283 -14.90 -8.56 -15.71
N PHE A 284 -14.75 -9.88 -15.70
CA PHE A 284 -13.78 -10.59 -16.52
C PHE A 284 -14.50 -11.49 -17.52
N THR A 285 -13.97 -11.57 -18.74
CA THR A 285 -14.42 -12.55 -19.73
C THR A 285 -13.83 -13.94 -19.38
N PRO A 286 -14.39 -15.04 -19.91
CA PRO A 286 -13.82 -16.37 -19.70
C PRO A 286 -12.54 -16.63 -20.51
N ASP A 287 -12.07 -15.64 -21.30
CA ASP A 287 -10.91 -15.78 -22.17
C ASP A 287 -9.63 -16.06 -21.36
N PRO A 288 -8.77 -16.97 -21.82
CA PRO A 288 -7.57 -17.34 -21.08
C PRO A 288 -6.51 -16.23 -21.13
N VAL A 289 -5.68 -16.18 -20.08
CA VAL A 289 -4.45 -15.37 -20.04
C VAL A 289 -3.25 -16.27 -20.31
N ALA A 290 -2.28 -15.84 -21.11
CA ALA A 290 -1.05 -16.59 -21.33
C ALA A 290 -0.24 -16.71 -20.03
N SER A 291 0.29 -17.90 -19.71
CA SER A 291 1.13 -18.10 -18.52
C SER A 291 2.35 -17.18 -18.50
N GLY A 292 2.97 -16.90 -19.64
CA GLY A 292 4.08 -15.95 -19.77
C GLY A 292 3.69 -14.50 -19.44
N ASP A 293 2.47 -14.09 -19.80
CA ASP A 293 1.95 -12.76 -19.43
C ASP A 293 1.74 -12.69 -17.92
N LEU A 294 1.08 -13.69 -17.34
CA LEU A 294 0.84 -13.75 -15.89
C LEU A 294 2.17 -13.82 -15.11
N ALA A 295 3.11 -14.66 -15.55
CA ALA A 295 4.45 -14.76 -14.98
C ALA A 295 5.10 -13.38 -14.94
N ALA A 296 5.14 -12.68 -16.08
CA ALA A 296 5.83 -11.40 -16.16
C ALA A 296 5.11 -10.26 -15.39
N VAL A 297 3.79 -10.37 -15.13
CA VAL A 297 3.09 -9.51 -14.15
C VAL A 297 3.59 -9.79 -12.74
N LEU A 298 3.61 -11.06 -12.33
CA LEU A 298 3.96 -11.47 -10.98
C LEU A 298 5.46 -11.30 -10.69
N ALA A 299 6.30 -11.49 -11.71
CA ALA A 299 7.74 -11.32 -11.61
C ALA A 299 8.09 -9.88 -11.20
N TRP A 300 7.50 -8.87 -11.86
CA TRP A 300 7.65 -7.47 -11.47
C TRP A 300 6.98 -7.17 -10.13
N ALA A 301 5.80 -7.75 -9.86
CA ALA A 301 5.15 -7.58 -8.57
C ALA A 301 6.09 -7.97 -7.41
N CYS A 302 6.78 -9.11 -7.55
CA CYS A 302 7.74 -9.65 -6.59
C CYS A 302 9.13 -9.00 -6.63
N SER A 303 9.40 -8.04 -7.52
CA SER A 303 10.71 -7.37 -7.59
C SER A 303 11.07 -6.72 -6.23
N PRO A 304 12.36 -6.73 -5.81
CA PRO A 304 12.76 -6.05 -4.59
C PRO A 304 12.36 -4.57 -4.59
N VAL A 305 12.05 -4.05 -3.40
CA VAL A 305 11.79 -2.63 -3.21
C VAL A 305 13.08 -1.97 -2.74
N PRO A 306 13.59 -0.95 -3.44
CA PRO A 306 14.82 -0.29 -3.02
C PRO A 306 14.58 0.46 -1.70
N GLY A 307 15.42 0.21 -0.70
CA GLY A 307 15.28 0.82 0.64
C GLY A 307 15.41 -0.20 1.76
N ASP A 308 14.66 -0.02 2.86
CA ASP A 308 14.74 -0.86 4.05
C ASP A 308 13.55 -1.82 4.25
N LEU A 309 12.58 -1.84 3.31
CA LEU A 309 11.49 -2.80 3.31
C LEU A 309 11.99 -4.17 2.83
N PRO A 310 12.07 -5.19 3.71
CA PRO A 310 12.41 -6.54 3.26
C PRO A 310 11.23 -7.12 2.49
N SER A 311 11.51 -8.11 1.65
CA SER A 311 10.45 -8.84 0.98
C SER A 311 10.01 -9.99 1.89
N LEU A 312 8.78 -9.88 2.37
CA LEU A 312 8.23 -10.72 3.44
C LEU A 312 7.17 -11.68 2.89
N CYS A 313 6.66 -11.41 1.69
CA CYS A 313 5.52 -12.15 1.17
C CYS A 313 5.87 -13.28 0.19
N SER A 314 5.11 -14.37 0.27
CA SER A 314 4.99 -15.37 -0.79
C SER A 314 3.82 -15.02 -1.73
N THR A 315 3.75 -15.66 -2.89
CA THR A 315 2.69 -15.44 -3.88
C THR A 315 2.09 -16.77 -4.31
N PHE A 316 0.80 -16.94 -4.05
CA PHE A 316 0.02 -18.09 -4.47
C PHE A 316 -0.99 -17.69 -5.54
N VAL A 317 -1.23 -18.58 -6.49
CA VAL A 317 -2.08 -18.34 -7.65
C VAL A 317 -3.07 -19.49 -7.77
N ILE A 318 -4.37 -19.18 -7.71
CA ILE A 318 -5.41 -20.10 -8.15
C ILE A 318 -5.66 -19.82 -9.63
N ALA A 319 -5.14 -20.69 -10.50
CA ALA A 319 -5.23 -20.56 -11.95
C ALA A 319 -6.50 -21.26 -12.45
N HIS A 320 -7.42 -20.49 -13.05
CA HIS A 320 -8.68 -20.99 -13.60
C HIS A 320 -8.64 -21.15 -15.13
N ALA A 321 -8.05 -20.18 -15.83
CA ALA A 321 -7.93 -20.15 -17.28
C ALA A 321 -6.61 -19.48 -17.67
N VAL A 322 -5.49 -20.14 -17.34
CA VAL A 322 -4.14 -19.67 -17.71
C VAL A 322 -3.58 -20.63 -18.76
N ALA A 323 -3.44 -20.16 -20.00
CA ALA A 323 -2.92 -20.99 -21.08
C ALA A 323 -1.50 -21.45 -20.76
N GLY A 324 -1.26 -22.77 -20.83
CA GLY A 324 0.01 -23.41 -20.45
C GLY A 324 0.08 -23.90 -19.00
N LEU A 325 -0.97 -23.70 -18.19
CA LEU A 325 -1.12 -24.32 -16.87
C LEU A 325 -2.44 -25.09 -16.80
N ASP A 326 -2.41 -26.27 -16.19
CA ASP A 326 -3.65 -26.93 -15.77
C ASP A 326 -4.39 -26.08 -14.74
N PRO A 327 -5.73 -26.13 -14.67
CA PRO A 327 -6.45 -25.52 -13.55
C PRO A 327 -5.97 -26.09 -12.22
N GLY A 328 -5.57 -25.22 -11.30
CA GLY A 328 -4.96 -25.64 -10.05
C GLY A 328 -4.52 -24.48 -9.16
N VAL A 329 -3.91 -24.82 -8.04
CA VAL A 329 -3.28 -23.86 -7.14
C VAL A 329 -1.77 -24.01 -7.25
N TYR A 330 -1.10 -22.88 -7.35
CA TYR A 330 0.33 -22.78 -7.59
C TYR A 330 0.99 -21.84 -6.60
N ARG A 331 2.20 -22.17 -6.16
CA ARG A 331 3.13 -21.22 -5.57
C ARG A 331 3.96 -20.63 -6.71
N PHE A 332 3.98 -19.32 -6.83
CA PHE A 332 4.77 -18.63 -7.84
C PHE A 332 6.17 -18.32 -7.29
N GLU A 333 7.17 -18.88 -7.96
CA GLU A 333 8.59 -18.62 -7.72
C GLU A 333 9.12 -17.74 -8.87
N PRO A 334 9.42 -16.45 -8.61
CA PRO A 334 9.89 -15.54 -9.64
C PRO A 334 11.20 -16.03 -10.30
N PRO A 335 11.44 -15.71 -11.58
CA PRO A 335 10.63 -14.83 -12.41
C PRO A 335 9.47 -15.52 -13.16
N GLU A 336 9.40 -16.85 -13.22
CA GLU A 336 8.45 -17.50 -14.15
C GLU A 336 7.89 -18.85 -13.69
N ARG A 337 8.35 -19.40 -12.56
CA ARG A 337 8.04 -20.78 -12.18
C ARG A 337 6.72 -20.83 -11.40
N PHE A 338 5.79 -21.66 -11.86
CA PHE A 338 4.56 -22.00 -11.14
C PHE A 338 4.66 -23.42 -10.58
N GLU A 339 4.92 -23.56 -9.29
CA GLU A 339 4.95 -24.85 -8.62
C GLU A 339 3.55 -25.28 -8.19
N ARG A 340 3.03 -26.37 -8.77
CA ARG A 340 1.68 -26.84 -8.47
C ARG A 340 1.61 -27.39 -7.04
N VAL A 341 0.82 -26.73 -6.20
CA VAL A 341 0.51 -27.17 -4.84
C VAL A 341 -0.62 -28.21 -4.85
N ARG A 342 -1.68 -27.97 -5.63
CA ARG A 342 -2.79 -28.92 -5.78
C ARG A 342 -3.50 -28.78 -7.13
N PRO A 343 -4.03 -29.87 -7.69
CA PRO A 343 -4.84 -29.82 -8.91
C PRO A 343 -6.24 -29.26 -8.65
N GLY A 344 -6.85 -28.73 -9.70
CA GLY A 344 -8.23 -28.24 -9.70
C GLY A 344 -8.39 -26.81 -9.18
N ALA A 345 -9.19 -26.03 -9.88
CA ALA A 345 -9.52 -24.64 -9.53
C ALA A 345 -11.01 -24.36 -9.69
N ASP A 346 -11.78 -24.71 -8.66
CA ASP A 346 -13.22 -24.44 -8.59
C ASP A 346 -13.48 -22.93 -8.49
N ARG A 347 -14.09 -22.36 -9.53
CA ARG A 347 -14.43 -20.93 -9.63
C ARG A 347 -15.41 -20.47 -8.56
N ARG A 348 -16.41 -21.30 -8.20
CA ARG A 348 -17.38 -20.96 -7.14
C ARG A 348 -16.67 -20.92 -5.79
N ARG A 349 -15.78 -21.88 -5.54
CA ARG A 349 -14.95 -21.87 -4.32
C ARG A 349 -14.04 -20.65 -4.28
N THR A 350 -13.37 -20.27 -5.37
CA THR A 350 -12.52 -19.06 -5.35
C THR A 350 -13.33 -17.77 -5.16
N ALA A 351 -14.52 -17.68 -5.74
CA ALA A 351 -15.44 -16.57 -5.46
C ALA A 351 -15.80 -16.53 -3.97
N HIS A 352 -16.12 -17.68 -3.36
CA HIS A 352 -16.38 -17.79 -1.92
C HIS A 352 -15.20 -17.30 -1.08
N LEU A 353 -13.99 -17.79 -1.36
CA LEU A 353 -12.75 -17.35 -0.68
C LEU A 353 -12.59 -15.83 -0.72
N CYS A 354 -13.08 -15.18 -1.77
CA CYS A 354 -13.03 -13.72 -1.95
C CYS A 354 -14.26 -12.98 -1.37
N LEU A 355 -14.81 -13.47 -0.25
CA LEU A 355 -16.08 -12.99 0.34
C LEU A 355 -17.25 -13.02 -0.65
N ASP A 356 -17.39 -14.15 -1.34
CA ASP A 356 -18.47 -14.42 -2.29
C ASP A 356 -18.51 -13.46 -3.49
N GLN A 357 -17.41 -12.74 -3.74
CA GLN A 357 -17.29 -11.83 -4.89
C GLN A 357 -17.05 -12.63 -6.19
N PRO A 358 -17.93 -12.54 -7.20
CA PRO A 358 -17.80 -13.31 -8.45
C PRO A 358 -16.48 -13.09 -9.17
N LEU A 359 -15.90 -11.89 -9.05
CA LEU A 359 -14.63 -11.50 -9.66
C LEU A 359 -13.48 -12.48 -9.35
N GLY A 360 -13.45 -13.03 -8.13
CA GLY A 360 -12.43 -14.03 -7.75
C GLY A 360 -12.57 -15.35 -8.50
N GLY A 361 -13.79 -15.74 -8.88
CA GLY A 361 -14.04 -16.94 -9.67
C GLY A 361 -14.06 -16.69 -11.19
N GLN A 362 -14.36 -15.46 -11.64
CA GLN A 362 -14.43 -15.10 -13.06
C GLN A 362 -13.05 -14.88 -13.68
N ALA A 363 -12.12 -14.32 -12.91
CA ALA A 363 -10.77 -14.04 -13.38
C ALA A 363 -10.05 -15.28 -13.94
N ALA A 364 -9.07 -15.06 -14.82
CA ALA A 364 -8.21 -16.12 -15.32
C ALA A 364 -7.34 -16.69 -14.19
N ALA A 365 -6.88 -15.83 -13.28
CA ALA A 365 -6.12 -16.20 -12.10
C ALA A 365 -6.49 -15.30 -10.90
N THR A 366 -6.56 -15.90 -9.71
CA THR A 366 -6.72 -15.18 -8.44
C THR A 366 -5.47 -15.35 -7.61
N VAL A 367 -4.82 -14.23 -7.31
CA VAL A 367 -3.50 -14.15 -6.69
C VAL A 367 -3.66 -13.77 -5.23
N PHE A 368 -3.16 -14.62 -4.33
CA PHE A 368 -3.07 -14.35 -2.90
C PHE A 368 -1.61 -14.07 -2.53
N VAL A 369 -1.39 -12.93 -1.90
CA VAL A 369 -0.11 -12.55 -1.31
C VAL A 369 -0.18 -12.85 0.18
N THR A 370 0.71 -13.70 0.66
CA THR A 370 0.72 -14.24 2.02
C THR A 370 2.03 -13.88 2.71
N ALA A 371 2.07 -13.88 4.04
CA ALA A 371 3.31 -13.71 4.80
C ALA A 371 3.38 -14.70 5.94
N ASP A 372 4.57 -15.26 6.17
CA ASP A 372 4.87 -15.99 7.41
C ASP A 372 4.90 -14.98 8.57
N LEU A 373 3.75 -14.84 9.23
CA LEU A 373 3.55 -13.83 10.25
C LEU A 373 4.36 -14.13 11.52
N ASP A 374 4.55 -15.41 11.85
CA ASP A 374 5.32 -15.83 13.01
C ASP A 374 6.80 -15.46 12.83
N ARG A 375 7.38 -15.81 11.67
CA ARG A 375 8.74 -15.42 11.32
C ARG A 375 8.89 -13.90 11.23
N THR A 376 7.92 -13.22 10.63
CA THR A 376 7.95 -11.76 10.45
C THR A 376 7.95 -11.04 11.79
N LEU A 377 7.04 -11.38 12.69
CA LEU A 377 6.97 -10.75 14.02
C LEU A 377 8.15 -11.16 14.90
N GLY A 378 8.62 -12.40 14.79
CA GLY A 378 9.81 -12.87 15.51
C GLY A 378 11.08 -12.09 15.13
N ALA A 379 11.24 -11.75 13.85
CA ALA A 379 12.41 -11.02 13.35
C ALA A 379 12.28 -9.49 13.48
N LEU A 380 11.10 -8.92 13.22
CA LEU A 380 10.92 -7.48 13.07
C LEU A 380 10.07 -6.84 14.17
N GLY A 381 9.58 -7.62 15.13
CA GLY A 381 8.62 -7.17 16.13
C GLY A 381 7.29 -6.73 15.51
N ASP A 382 6.50 -5.97 16.27
CA ASP A 382 5.16 -5.54 15.87
C ASP A 382 5.16 -4.64 14.61
N ARG A 383 6.24 -3.89 14.36
CA ARG A 383 6.43 -3.13 13.10
C ARG A 383 6.56 -4.03 11.87
N GLY A 384 6.97 -5.28 12.04
CA GLY A 384 6.99 -6.29 10.98
C GLY A 384 5.63 -6.48 10.30
N TYR A 385 4.53 -6.30 11.03
CA TYR A 385 3.18 -6.38 10.45
C TYR A 385 2.90 -5.27 9.44
N ARG A 386 3.30 -4.03 9.77
CA ARG A 386 3.20 -2.90 8.84
C ARG A 386 4.00 -3.17 7.58
N ALA A 387 5.22 -3.70 7.74
CA ALA A 387 6.08 -4.06 6.62
C ALA A 387 5.46 -5.15 5.73
N ALA A 388 4.92 -6.23 6.31
CA ALA A 388 4.26 -7.30 5.54
C ALA A 388 3.02 -6.80 4.78
N GLN A 389 2.19 -5.98 5.41
CA GLN A 389 1.02 -5.39 4.74
C GLN A 389 1.43 -4.42 3.62
N LEU A 390 2.51 -3.65 3.82
CA LEU A 390 3.02 -2.72 2.81
C LEU A 390 3.66 -3.45 1.63
N ASP A 391 4.46 -4.49 1.87
CA ASP A 391 5.02 -5.36 0.81
C ASP A 391 3.88 -5.97 -0.03
N ALA A 392 2.85 -6.52 0.64
CA ALA A 392 1.68 -7.05 -0.04
C ALA A 392 0.91 -6.00 -0.86
N GLY A 393 0.77 -4.78 -0.33
CA GLY A 393 0.16 -3.65 -1.04
C GLY A 393 0.94 -3.21 -2.28
N ILE A 394 2.28 -3.15 -2.18
CA ILE A 394 3.16 -2.80 -3.31
C ILE A 394 3.06 -3.88 -4.40
N ARG A 395 3.12 -5.16 -4.02
CA ARG A 395 2.94 -6.29 -4.94
C ARG A 395 1.60 -6.22 -5.66
N ALA A 396 0.51 -5.95 -4.95
CA ALA A 396 -0.81 -5.80 -5.54
C ALA A 396 -0.90 -4.60 -6.51
N GLY A 397 -0.33 -3.45 -6.14
CA GLY A 397 -0.24 -2.28 -7.00
C GLY A 397 0.53 -2.56 -8.29
N ARG A 398 1.70 -3.19 -8.18
CA ARG A 398 2.52 -3.61 -9.33
C ARG A 398 1.83 -4.67 -10.18
N ALA A 399 1.19 -5.67 -9.57
CA ALA A 399 0.42 -6.68 -10.31
C ALA A 399 -0.71 -6.02 -11.12
N SER A 400 -1.40 -5.02 -10.54
CA SER A 400 -2.42 -4.26 -11.26
C SER A 400 -1.86 -3.51 -12.45
N LEU A 401 -0.81 -2.70 -12.25
CA LEU A 401 -0.15 -1.98 -13.35
C LEU A 401 0.40 -2.93 -14.42
N GLY A 402 1.00 -4.05 -14.00
CA GLY A 402 1.59 -5.05 -14.88
C GLY A 402 0.55 -5.73 -15.76
N ALA A 403 -0.64 -6.02 -15.21
CA ALA A 403 -1.77 -6.54 -15.95
C ALA A 403 -2.25 -5.54 -17.01
N TYR A 404 -2.44 -4.27 -16.63
CA TYR A 404 -2.90 -3.23 -17.56
C TYR A 404 -1.88 -2.88 -18.66
N ALA A 405 -0.59 -3.03 -18.38
CA ALA A 405 0.47 -2.94 -19.37
C ALA A 405 0.34 -4.00 -20.47
N ARG A 406 -0.15 -5.18 -20.11
CA ARG A 406 -0.37 -6.33 -20.99
C ARG A 406 -1.79 -6.40 -21.56
N ARG A 407 -2.56 -5.30 -21.47
CA ARG A 407 -3.97 -5.24 -21.92
C ARG A 407 -4.89 -6.23 -21.20
N LEU A 408 -4.52 -6.61 -19.98
CA LEU A 408 -5.37 -7.36 -19.07
C LEU A 408 -6.09 -6.41 -18.10
N GLY A 409 -7.02 -6.96 -17.34
CA GLY A 409 -7.65 -6.33 -16.19
C GLY A 409 -7.11 -6.88 -14.88
N ALA A 410 -7.24 -6.06 -13.83
CA ALA A 410 -6.98 -6.48 -12.46
C ALA A 410 -7.92 -5.78 -11.48
N THR A 411 -8.21 -6.43 -10.36
CA THR A 411 -8.94 -5.83 -9.24
C THR A 411 -8.48 -6.41 -7.91
N GLY A 412 -8.32 -5.55 -6.90
CA GLY A 412 -8.12 -6.00 -5.52
C GLY A 412 -9.42 -6.54 -4.94
N LEU A 413 -9.31 -7.57 -4.09
CA LEU A 413 -10.43 -8.19 -3.39
C LEU A 413 -10.08 -8.38 -1.91
N THR A 414 -11.10 -8.67 -1.10
CA THR A 414 -10.95 -9.12 0.29
C THR A 414 -11.33 -10.60 0.37
N PHE A 415 -11.05 -11.25 1.49
CA PHE A 415 -11.04 -12.70 1.59
C PHE A 415 -11.35 -13.23 2.99
N TYR A 416 -11.77 -14.50 3.09
CA TYR A 416 -11.85 -15.25 4.35
C TYR A 416 -10.46 -15.80 4.71
N ASP A 417 -9.82 -15.20 5.72
CA ASP A 417 -8.38 -15.38 6.01
C ASP A 417 -8.01 -16.87 6.20
N ASP A 418 -8.69 -17.60 7.10
CA ASP A 418 -8.35 -18.99 7.42
C ASP A 418 -8.73 -19.98 6.30
N GLU A 419 -9.79 -19.70 5.53
CA GLU A 419 -10.15 -20.55 4.39
C GLU A 419 -9.17 -20.42 3.23
N VAL A 420 -8.64 -19.22 3.00
CA VAL A 420 -7.59 -19.01 2.00
C VAL A 420 -6.36 -19.84 2.36
N ARG A 421 -5.93 -19.86 3.63
CA ARG A 421 -4.79 -20.69 4.09
C ARG A 421 -4.96 -22.15 3.72
N GLY A 422 -6.12 -22.73 4.07
CA GLY A 422 -6.45 -24.10 3.70
C GLY A 422 -6.59 -24.31 2.18
N ALA A 423 -7.06 -23.31 1.45
CA ALA A 423 -7.19 -23.39 -0.01
C ALA A 423 -5.86 -23.24 -0.75
N VAL A 424 -4.88 -22.51 -0.23
CA VAL A 424 -3.56 -22.39 -0.87
C VAL A 424 -2.51 -23.34 -0.28
N GLY A 425 -2.86 -24.08 0.77
CA GLY A 425 -2.02 -25.12 1.36
C GLY A 425 -0.80 -24.56 2.09
N THR A 426 -1.00 -23.48 2.87
CA THR A 426 0.07 -22.80 3.60
C THR A 426 -0.35 -22.44 5.01
N ASP A 427 0.63 -22.36 5.91
CA ASP A 427 0.45 -21.80 7.25
C ASP A 427 0.60 -20.27 7.26
N GLU A 428 1.13 -19.67 6.19
CA GLU A 428 1.27 -18.22 6.04
C GLU A 428 -0.08 -17.50 6.05
N GLU A 429 -0.12 -16.30 6.65
CA GLU A 429 -1.35 -15.52 6.74
C GLU A 429 -1.57 -14.70 5.45
N PRO A 430 -2.78 -14.70 4.85
CA PRO A 430 -3.06 -13.90 3.68
C PRO A 430 -3.10 -12.40 4.02
N MET A 431 -2.34 -11.62 3.25
CA MET A 431 -2.20 -10.17 3.42
C MET A 431 -2.98 -9.41 2.36
N MET A 432 -3.02 -9.89 1.11
CA MET A 432 -3.68 -9.18 0.00
C MET A 432 -4.18 -10.16 -1.07
N CYS A 433 -5.23 -9.78 -1.81
CA CYS A 433 -5.76 -10.55 -2.94
C CYS A 433 -5.94 -9.67 -4.18
N VAL A 434 -5.50 -10.16 -5.34
CA VAL A 434 -5.71 -9.53 -6.66
C VAL A 434 -6.19 -10.57 -7.66
N ALA A 435 -7.31 -10.30 -8.30
CA ALA A 435 -7.80 -11.08 -9.43
C ALA A 435 -7.29 -10.48 -10.75
N VAL A 436 -6.82 -11.32 -11.68
CA VAL A 436 -6.25 -10.95 -12.98
C VAL A 436 -6.92 -11.75 -14.09
N GLY A 437 -7.33 -11.08 -15.16
CA GLY A 437 -8.02 -11.70 -16.29
C GLY A 437 -8.22 -10.74 -17.45
N VAL A 438 -8.96 -11.13 -18.48
CA VAL A 438 -9.30 -10.24 -19.60
C VAL A 438 -10.44 -9.31 -19.18
N ASP A 439 -10.20 -7.99 -19.13
CA ASP A 439 -11.20 -6.98 -18.74
C ASP A 439 -12.31 -6.89 -19.79
N ALA A 440 -13.55 -7.21 -19.40
CA ALA A 440 -14.69 -7.17 -20.31
C ALA A 440 -14.95 -5.78 -20.91
N LEU A 441 -14.54 -4.72 -20.21
CA LEU A 441 -14.82 -3.33 -20.59
C LEU A 441 -13.67 -2.65 -21.35
N ARG A 442 -12.50 -3.28 -21.48
CA ARG A 442 -11.27 -2.65 -22.00
C ARG A 442 -10.43 -3.58 -22.88
N ARG A 443 -11.08 -4.21 -23.86
CA ARG A 443 -10.41 -5.01 -24.91
C ARG A 443 -9.40 -4.18 -25.70
#